data_AF-A0A246F2Y9-F1
#
_entry.id   AF-A0A246F2Y9-F1
#
_cell.length_a   1.000
_cell.length_b   1.000
_cell.length_c   1.000
_cell.angle_alpha   90.00
_cell.angle_beta   90.00
_cell.angle_gamma   90.00
#
_symmetry.space_group_name_H-M   'P 1'
#
loop_
_entity.id
_entity.type
_entity.pdbx_description
1 polymer ?
#
loop_
_entity_poly.entity_id
_entity_poly.type
_entity_poly.pdbx_seq_one_letter_code
_entity_poly.pdbx_strand_id
1 'polypeptide(L)'
;MIVSSLAAGAMLSAGFSIPEVFGATAVLNVLVVGYVFWLMPEYIVRLVMLFVARIVYRLRVRGEHHLPTDGAAILVCNHVSFVDAVILGVLSPRPMVFIMDHRIFRTPGIGWFFRLVKAIPIAPQKEDPAAYE
;
A
#
# COMPACT_ATOMS: atom_id res chain seq x y z
N MET A 1 19.87 -11.64 -12.87
CA MET A 1 20.50 -11.51 -14.20
C MET A 1 20.93 -12.85 -14.79
N ILE A 2 21.61 -13.73 -14.05
CA ILE A 2 22.07 -15.04 -14.59
C ILE A 2 20.90 -15.91 -15.09
N VAL A 3 19.85 -16.11 -14.27
CA VAL A 3 18.70 -16.96 -14.63
C VAL A 3 17.93 -16.42 -15.85
N SER A 4 17.70 -15.11 -15.91
CA SER A 4 17.00 -14.47 -17.03
C SER A 4 17.78 -14.57 -18.35
N SER A 5 19.11 -14.44 -18.30
CA SER A 5 19.97 -14.56 -19.48
C SER A 5 20.05 -16.00 -19.99
N LEU A 6 20.08 -16.99 -19.09
CA LEU A 6 20.03 -18.40 -19.46
C LEU A 6 18.69 -18.78 -20.08
N ALA A 7 17.58 -18.30 -19.52
CA ALA A 7 16.25 -18.52 -20.08
C ALA A 7 16.10 -17.89 -21.49
N ALA A 8 16.57 -16.66 -21.68
CA ALA A 8 16.57 -16.01 -22.98
C ALA A 8 17.43 -16.78 -24.01
N GLY A 9 18.63 -17.23 -23.61
CA GLY A 9 19.49 -18.05 -24.45
C GLY A 9 18.84 -19.39 -24.84
N ALA A 10 18.17 -20.06 -23.90
CA ALA A 10 17.43 -21.29 -24.17
C ALA A 10 16.29 -21.06 -25.18
N MET A 11 15.50 -19.99 -25.03
CA MET A 11 14.43 -19.65 -25.97
C MET A 11 14.96 -19.38 -27.39
N LEU A 12 16.04 -18.59 -27.51
CA LEU A 12 16.68 -18.34 -28.80
C LEU A 12 17.22 -19.63 -29.43
N SER A 13 17.82 -20.51 -28.62
CA SER A 13 18.30 -21.82 -29.10
C SER A 13 17.17 -22.76 -29.53
N ALA A 14 15.97 -22.59 -28.97
CA ALA A 14 14.75 -23.29 -29.36
C ALA A 14 14.05 -22.67 -30.58
N GLY A 15 14.64 -21.63 -31.19
CA GLY A 15 14.14 -21.01 -32.42
C GLY A 15 13.19 -19.83 -32.22
N PHE A 16 13.00 -19.35 -30.99
CA PHE A 16 12.21 -18.14 -30.74
C PHE A 16 12.93 -16.93 -31.32
N SER A 17 12.18 -16.02 -31.92
CA SER A 17 12.66 -14.73 -32.39
C SER A 17 12.87 -13.76 -31.22
N ILE A 18 13.69 -12.73 -31.44
CA ILE A 18 13.95 -11.69 -30.45
C ILE A 18 12.63 -11.04 -29.93
N PRO A 19 11.67 -10.65 -30.79
CA PRO A 19 10.39 -10.11 -30.31
C PRO A 19 9.61 -11.05 -29.39
N GLU A 20 9.63 -12.36 -29.66
CA GLU A 20 8.93 -13.36 -28.84
C GLU A 20 9.56 -13.51 -27.45
N VAL A 21 10.89 -13.45 -27.36
CA VAL A 21 11.60 -13.47 -26.07
C VAL A 21 11.27 -12.23 -25.24
N PHE A 22 11.24 -11.05 -25.86
CA PHE A 22 10.79 -9.83 -25.19
C PHE A 22 9.32 -9.90 -24.77
N GLY A 23 8.45 -10.43 -25.64
CA GLY A 23 7.03 -10.61 -25.37
C GLY A 23 6.78 -11.52 -24.17
N ALA A 24 7.43 -12.69 -24.12
CA ALA A 24 7.34 -13.62 -23.00
C ALA A 24 7.83 -12.98 -21.69
N THR A 25 8.95 -12.25 -21.75
CA THR A 25 9.50 -11.54 -20.58
C THR A 25 8.56 -10.44 -20.10
N ALA A 26 7.92 -9.71 -21.03
CA ALA A 26 6.94 -8.67 -20.69
C ALA A 26 5.71 -9.27 -20.00
N VAL A 27 5.17 -10.37 -20.52
CA VAL A 27 4.03 -11.08 -19.90
C VAL A 27 4.41 -11.56 -18.50
N LEU A 28 5.57 -12.19 -18.33
CA LEU A 28 6.04 -12.63 -17.01
C LEU A 28 6.17 -11.44 -16.03
N ASN A 29 6.68 -10.30 -16.48
CA ASN A 29 6.75 -9.10 -15.63
C ASN A 29 5.35 -8.61 -15.23
N VAL A 30 4.39 -8.56 -16.15
CA VAL A 30 3.00 -8.18 -15.83
C VAL A 30 2.39 -9.13 -14.80
N LEU A 31 2.61 -10.44 -14.94
CA LEU A 31 2.13 -11.44 -13.98
C LEU A 31 2.74 -11.24 -12.59
N VAL A 32 4.06 -11.04 -12.51
CA VAL A 32 4.76 -10.80 -11.23
C VAL A 32 4.29 -9.50 -10.59
N VAL A 33 4.19 -8.42 -11.36
CA VAL A 33 3.69 -7.12 -10.88
C VAL A 33 2.25 -7.25 -10.38
N GLY A 34 1.38 -7.93 -11.13
CA GLY A 34 0.00 -8.19 -10.72
C GLY A 34 -0.07 -9.02 -9.43
N TYR A 35 0.80 -10.02 -9.28
CA TYR A 35 0.88 -10.83 -8.07
C TYR A 35 1.36 -10.02 -6.85
N VAL A 36 2.39 -9.19 -7.01
CA VAL A 36 2.86 -8.30 -5.94
C VAL A 36 1.79 -7.30 -5.54
N PHE A 37 1.05 -6.73 -6.51
CA PHE A 37 -0.08 -5.85 -6.23
C PHE A 37 -1.20 -6.56 -5.47
N TRP A 38 -1.46 -7.82 -5.78
CA TRP A 38 -2.42 -8.63 -5.04
C TRP A 38 -1.98 -8.84 -3.60
N LEU A 39 -0.70 -9.14 -3.37
CA LEU A 39 -0.18 -9.42 -2.02
C LEU A 39 -0.11 -8.16 -1.15
N MET A 40 0.21 -7.01 -1.73
CA MET A 40 0.63 -5.80 -0.98
C MET A 40 0.02 -4.51 -1.57
N PRO A 41 -1.31 -4.41 -1.70
CA PRO A 41 -1.96 -3.25 -2.32
C PRO A 41 -1.70 -1.94 -1.56
N GLU A 42 -1.55 -1.99 -0.23
CA GLU A 42 -1.32 -0.81 0.61
C GLU A 42 -0.03 -0.06 0.27
N TYR A 43 0.99 -0.75 -0.26
CA TYR A 43 2.27 -0.12 -0.62
C TYR A 43 2.14 0.76 -1.86
N ILE A 44 1.30 0.35 -2.82
CA ILE A 44 1.04 1.13 -4.03
C ILE A 44 0.19 2.34 -3.70
N VAL A 45 -0.85 2.16 -2.89
CA VAL A 45 -1.65 3.27 -2.40
C VAL A 45 -0.76 4.28 -1.68
N ARG A 46 0.14 3.82 -0.80
CA ARG A 46 1.10 4.69 -0.11
C ARG A 46 2.04 5.41 -1.07
N LEU A 47 2.56 4.72 -2.09
CA LEU A 47 3.44 5.33 -3.10
C LEU A 47 2.71 6.42 -3.90
N VAL A 48 1.51 6.12 -4.40
CA VAL A 48 0.67 7.09 -5.13
C VAL A 48 0.36 8.29 -4.23
N MET A 49 -0.05 8.03 -2.99
CA MET A 49 -0.36 9.09 -2.03
C MET A 49 0.88 9.91 -1.65
N LEU A 50 2.08 9.34 -1.67
CA LEU A 50 3.32 10.07 -1.42
C LEU A 50 3.57 11.09 -2.54
N PHE A 51 3.39 10.69 -3.80
CA PHE A 51 3.48 11.61 -4.93
C PHE A 51 2.44 12.71 -4.84
N VAL A 52 1.18 12.36 -4.61
CA VAL A 52 0.09 13.33 -4.44
C VAL A 52 0.38 14.30 -3.30
N ALA A 53 0.78 13.80 -2.14
CA ALA A 53 1.07 14.62 -0.97
C ALA A 53 2.23 15.59 -1.22
N ARG A 54 3.30 15.17 -1.92
CA ARG A 54 4.43 16.05 -2.27
C ARG A 54 4.10 17.09 -3.33
N ILE A 55 3.13 16.82 -4.21
CA ILE A 55 2.66 17.79 -5.22
C ILE A 55 1.73 18.81 -4.57
N VAL A 56 0.78 18.35 -3.77
CA VAL A 56 -0.27 19.21 -3.18
C VAL A 56 0.23 19.98 -1.96
N TYR A 57 1.12 19.38 -1.15
CA TYR A 57 1.61 19.97 0.10
C TYR A 57 3.13 20.14 0.11
N ARG A 58 3.57 21.28 0.66
CA ARG A 58 4.98 21.49 1.03
C ARG A 58 5.24 20.91 2.42
N LEU A 59 5.44 19.59 2.48
CA LEU A 59 5.66 18.87 3.73
C LEU A 59 6.99 19.28 4.38
N ARG A 60 6.95 19.60 5.68
CA ARG A 60 8.12 19.79 6.54
C ARG A 60 7.98 18.84 7.72
N VAL A 61 8.90 17.88 7.81
CA VAL A 61 8.89 16.85 8.85
C VAL A 61 10.00 17.15 9.84
N ARG A 62 9.73 16.97 11.13
CA ARG A 62 10.71 17.07 12.21
C ARG A 62 10.56 15.84 13.09
N GLY A 63 11.67 15.29 13.56
CA GLY A 63 11.65 14.14 14.47
C GLY A 63 11.28 12.81 13.80
N GLU A 64 11.53 12.65 12.49
CA GLU A 64 11.25 11.41 11.76
C GLU A 64 11.95 10.17 12.35
N HIS A 65 13.09 10.37 13.01
CA HIS A 65 13.84 9.31 13.70
C HIS A 65 13.12 8.72 14.92
N HIS A 66 12.06 9.37 15.41
CA HIS A 66 11.22 8.79 16.47
C HIS A 66 10.22 7.76 15.93
N LEU A 67 10.06 7.66 14.60
CA LEU A 67 9.14 6.70 14.00
C LEU A 67 9.78 5.30 14.03
N PRO A 68 9.08 4.30 14.59
CA PRO A 68 9.61 2.95 14.71
C PRO A 68 9.70 2.27 13.35
N THR A 69 10.88 1.79 12.99
CA THR A 69 11.13 1.04 11.76
C THR A 69 10.68 -0.42 11.86
N ASP A 70 10.62 -0.95 13.08
CA ASP A 70 10.28 -2.31 13.44
C ASP A 70 9.51 -2.36 14.77
N GLY A 71 8.99 -3.53 15.12
CA GLY A 71 8.22 -3.73 16.34
C GLY A 71 6.81 -3.12 16.34
N ALA A 72 6.08 -3.35 17.43
CA ALA A 72 4.73 -2.82 17.64
C ALA A 72 4.80 -1.39 18.20
N ALA A 73 3.93 -0.51 17.70
CA ALA A 73 3.80 0.84 18.19
C ALA A 73 2.42 1.42 17.87
N ILE A 74 1.98 2.37 18.68
CA ILE A 74 0.76 3.15 18.45
C ILE A 74 1.20 4.59 18.20
N LEU A 75 0.89 5.12 17.02
CA LEU A 75 1.10 6.54 16.71
C LEU A 75 -0.20 7.30 16.97
N VAL A 76 -0.12 8.34 17.79
CA VAL A 76 -1.25 9.21 18.12
C VAL A 76 -0.97 10.61 17.58
N CYS A 77 -1.96 11.24 16.98
CA CYS A 77 -1.89 12.60 16.48
C CYS A 77 -3.13 13.39 16.88
N ASN A 78 -3.01 14.72 16.87
CA ASN A 78 -4.20 15.57 16.83
C ASN A 78 -4.91 15.34 15.49
N HIS A 79 -6.24 15.21 15.50
CA HIS A 79 -7.01 15.01 14.29
C HIS A 79 -7.68 16.31 13.85
N VAL A 80 -7.03 17.05 12.97
CA VAL A 80 -7.49 18.35 12.47
C VAL A 80 -8.23 18.17 11.13
N SER A 81 -7.89 17.14 10.36
CA SER A 81 -8.36 16.97 8.99
C SER A 81 -8.34 15.51 8.55
N PHE A 82 -9.23 15.12 7.62
CA PHE A 82 -9.21 13.79 7.02
C PHE A 82 -7.88 13.44 6.31
N VAL A 83 -7.14 14.46 5.87
CA VAL A 83 -5.83 14.30 5.23
C VAL A 83 -4.76 13.79 6.21
N ASP A 84 -4.99 13.88 7.53
CA ASP A 84 -4.04 13.44 8.55
C ASP A 84 -3.64 11.97 8.37
N ALA A 85 -4.62 11.08 8.11
CA ALA A 85 -4.37 9.66 7.87
C ALA A 85 -3.48 9.44 6.63
N VAL A 86 -3.67 10.24 5.58
CA VAL A 86 -2.87 10.15 4.36
C VAL A 86 -1.44 10.60 4.63
N ILE A 87 -1.26 11.76 5.27
CA ILE A 87 0.07 12.32 5.55
C ILE A 87 0.86 11.42 6.50
N LEU A 88 0.25 10.94 7.58
CA LEU A 88 0.91 10.02 8.50
C LEU A 88 1.25 8.69 7.83
N GLY A 89 0.32 8.14 7.03
CA GLY A 89 0.54 6.90 6.29
C GLY A 89 1.71 6.98 5.32
N VAL A 90 1.89 8.12 4.63
CA VAL A 90 3.00 8.29 3.68
C VAL A 90 4.33 8.64 4.34
N LEU A 91 4.31 9.35 5.47
CA LEU A 91 5.52 9.73 6.21
C LEU A 91 6.08 8.60 7.06
N SER A 92 5.24 7.68 7.54
CA SER A 92 5.70 6.51 8.30
C SER A 92 6.67 5.67 7.45
N PRO A 93 7.77 5.14 8.02
CA PRO A 93 8.72 4.30 7.28
C PRO A 93 8.09 2.98 6.83
N ARG A 94 7.11 2.47 7.57
CA ARG A 94 6.41 1.20 7.34
C ARG A 94 4.88 1.41 7.22
N PRO A 95 4.14 0.48 6.60
CA PRO A 95 2.68 0.57 6.56
C PRO A 95 2.07 0.71 7.94
N MET A 96 1.05 1.57 8.03
CA MET A 96 0.27 1.80 9.24
C MET A 96 -1.15 1.34 9.02
N VAL A 97 -1.77 0.84 10.09
CA VAL A 97 -3.19 0.53 10.13
C VAL A 97 -3.89 1.60 10.95
N PHE A 98 -4.95 2.18 10.39
CA PHE A 98 -5.74 3.22 11.04
C PHE A 98 -7.05 2.65 11.57
N ILE A 99 -7.46 3.13 12.74
CA ILE A 99 -8.79 2.92 13.28
C ILE A 99 -9.70 4.00 12.70
N MET A 100 -10.87 3.62 12.19
CA MET A 100 -11.78 4.53 11.53
C MET A 100 -13.23 4.18 11.84
N ASP A 101 -14.12 5.17 11.85
CA ASP A 101 -15.54 4.97 12.13
C ASP A 101 -16.18 3.94 11.19
N HIS A 102 -16.86 2.95 11.77
CA HIS A 102 -17.48 1.83 11.04
C HIS A 102 -18.52 2.28 10.00
N ARG A 103 -19.14 3.46 10.14
CA ARG A 103 -20.15 3.96 9.19
C ARG A 103 -19.52 4.33 7.86
N ILE A 104 -18.25 4.78 7.85
CA ILE A 104 -17.51 5.09 6.63
C ILE A 104 -17.38 3.83 5.74
N PHE A 105 -17.30 2.65 6.36
CA PHE A 105 -17.23 1.38 5.63
C PHE A 105 -18.53 0.95 4.96
N ARG A 106 -19.66 1.60 5.30
CA ARG A 106 -20.97 1.38 4.67
C ARG A 106 -21.14 2.23 3.41
N THR A 107 -20.29 3.23 3.18
CA THR A 107 -20.33 4.06 1.97
C THR A 107 -19.80 3.27 0.77
N PRO A 108 -20.58 3.14 -0.34
CA PRO A 108 -20.15 2.42 -1.54
C PRO A 108 -18.84 2.96 -2.11
N GLY A 109 -17.94 2.06 -2.53
CA GLY A 109 -16.59 2.38 -3.02
C GLY A 109 -15.59 2.75 -1.93
N ILE A 110 -15.95 3.71 -1.07
CA ILE A 110 -15.08 4.20 0.02
C ILE A 110 -14.76 3.09 1.02
N GLY A 111 -15.77 2.32 1.46
CA GLY A 111 -15.54 1.22 2.40
C GLY A 111 -14.67 0.10 1.82
N TRP A 112 -14.75 -0.14 0.50
CA TRP A 112 -13.87 -1.09 -0.17
C TRP A 112 -12.41 -0.58 -0.18
N PHE A 113 -12.20 0.69 -0.50
CA PHE A 113 -10.87 1.30 -0.49
C PHE A 113 -10.23 1.25 0.91
N PHE A 114 -10.98 1.56 1.96
CA PHE A 114 -10.43 1.49 3.33
C PHE A 114 -10.15 0.07 3.81
N ARG A 115 -10.92 -0.93 3.35
CA ARG A 115 -10.57 -2.35 3.54
C ARG A 115 -9.30 -2.75 2.80
N LEU A 116 -9.08 -2.23 1.58
CA LEU A 116 -7.88 -2.49 0.79
C LEU A 116 -6.61 -2.01 1.51
N VAL A 117 -6.66 -0.85 2.16
CA VAL A 117 -5.55 -0.32 2.97
C VAL A 117 -5.54 -0.83 4.42
N LYS A 118 -6.31 -1.89 4.70
CA LYS A 118 -6.34 -2.60 5.99
C LYS A 118 -6.79 -1.73 7.18
N ALA A 119 -7.55 -0.67 6.95
CA ALA A 119 -8.11 0.13 8.04
C ALA A 119 -9.11 -0.71 8.87
N ILE A 120 -9.12 -0.48 10.19
CA ILE A 120 -9.96 -1.20 11.14
C ILE A 120 -11.21 -0.37 11.43
N PRO A 121 -12.42 -0.86 11.07
CA PRO A 121 -13.66 -0.22 11.48
C PRO A 121 -13.85 -0.36 12.99
N ILE A 122 -14.22 0.74 13.66
CA ILE A 122 -14.64 0.71 15.06
C ILE A 122 -15.99 1.41 15.23
N ALA A 123 -16.84 0.83 16.08
CA ALA A 123 -18.08 1.45 16.53
C ALA A 123 -17.87 2.01 17.95
N PRO A 124 -18.49 3.15 18.31
CA PRO A 124 -18.51 3.61 19.70
C PRO A 124 -19.16 2.56 20.60
N GLN A 125 -18.71 2.45 21.85
CA GLN A 125 -19.29 1.51 22.83
C GLN A 125 -20.82 1.66 22.98
N LYS A 126 -21.35 2.88 22.81
CA LYS A 126 -22.80 3.13 22.86
C LYS A 126 -23.59 2.42 21.76
N GLU A 127 -22.95 2.15 20.62
CA GLU A 127 -23.55 1.53 19.44
C GLU A 127 -23.26 0.03 19.38
N ASP A 128 -22.08 -0.39 19.86
CA ASP A 128 -21.68 -1.79 19.93
C ASP A 128 -20.96 -2.09 21.25
N PRO A 129 -21.70 -2.34 22.35
CA PRO A 129 -21.11 -2.65 23.65
C PRO A 129 -20.31 -3.95 23.66
N ALA A 130 -20.74 -4.94 22.86
CA ALA A 130 -20.14 -6.28 22.81
C ALA A 130 -18.73 -6.28 22.22
N ALA A 131 -18.37 -5.28 21.40
CA ALA A 131 -17.02 -5.11 20.88
C ALA A 131 -15.98 -4.66 21.94
N TYR A 132 -16.42 -4.31 23.16
CA TYR A 132 -15.58 -3.78 24.24
C TYR A 132 -15.55 -4.66 25.50
N GLU A 133 -16.17 -5.84 25.45
CA GLU A 133 -16.09 -6.89 26.49
C GLU A 133 -15.04 -7.95 26.13
#